data_AF-A0A2U2AQP1-F1
#
_entry.id   AF-A0A2U2AQP1-F1
#
_cell.length_a   1.000
_cell.length_b   1.000
_cell.length_c   1.000
_cell.angle_alpha   90.00
_cell.angle_beta   90.00
_cell.angle_gamma   90.00
#
_symmetry.space_group_name_H-M   'P 1'
#
loop_
_entity.id
_entity.type
_entity.pdbx_description
1 polymer ?
#
loop_
_entity_poly.entity_id
_entity_poly.type
_entity_poly.pdbx_seq_one_letter_code
_entity_poly.pdbx_strand_id
1 'polypeptide(L)' 'MTKRLTRRYEMVDTKALEDALTVIVSNIENSLLAHGAEPGKDYTYMDLYKLAMEYLIAIKQDPECKMATEYTLG' A
#
# COMPACT_ATOMS: atom_id res chain seq x y z
N MET A 1 9.55 -19.26 -1.77
CA MET A 1 8.45 -18.40 -2.24
C MET A 1 7.91 -17.66 -1.03
N THR A 2 8.09 -16.34 -0.95
CA THR A 2 7.55 -15.54 0.15
C THR A 2 6.06 -15.36 -0.07
N LYS A 3 5.24 -15.84 0.88
CA LYS A 3 3.80 -15.95 0.73
C LYS A 3 3.17 -14.60 1.05
N ARG A 4 2.92 -13.78 0.01
CA ARG A 4 2.24 -12.50 0.15
C ARG A 4 0.86 -12.69 0.78
N LEU A 5 0.50 -11.80 1.69
CA LEU A 5 -0.82 -11.74 2.30
C LEU A 5 -1.79 -11.00 1.38
N THR A 6 -1.33 -9.96 0.69
CA THR A 6 -2.20 -9.07 -0.11
C THR A 6 -2.27 -9.50 -1.58
N ARG A 7 -3.43 -9.24 -2.21
CA ARG A 7 -3.61 -9.44 -3.65
C ARG A 7 -3.25 -8.16 -4.39
N ARG A 8 -2.53 -8.30 -5.51
CA ARG A 8 -2.28 -7.20 -6.43
C ARG A 8 -3.49 -7.04 -7.36
N TYR A 9 -3.97 -5.82 -7.48
CA TYR A 9 -5.03 -5.45 -8.42
C TYR A 9 -4.42 -4.60 -9.54
N GLU A 10 -4.83 -4.86 -10.78
CA GLU A 10 -4.34 -4.13 -11.96
C GLU A 10 -5.20 -2.92 -12.32
N MET A 11 -6.48 -2.96 -11.94
CA MET A 11 -7.44 -1.87 -12.11
C MET A 11 -8.10 -1.59 -10.76
N VAL A 12 -8.11 -0.32 -10.37
CA VAL A 12 -8.56 0.17 -9.07
C VAL A 12 -9.23 1.52 -9.27
N ASP A 13 -10.40 1.71 -8.67
CA ASP A 13 -11.09 3.00 -8.63
C ASP A 13 -10.53 3.85 -7.48
N THR A 14 -9.75 4.87 -7.81
CA THR A 14 -9.13 5.76 -6.82
C THR A 14 -10.14 6.61 -6.04
N LYS A 15 -11.41 6.65 -6.47
CA LYS A 15 -12.51 7.31 -5.73
C LYS A 15 -13.11 6.40 -4.65
N ALA A 16 -12.93 5.09 -4.77
CA ALA A 16 -13.36 4.14 -3.76
C ALA A 16 -12.27 3.98 -2.69
N LEU A 17 -12.64 4.21 -1.42
CA LEU A 17 -11.69 4.15 -0.30
C LEU A 17 -11.04 2.77 -0.17
N GLU A 18 -11.82 1.71 -0.39
CA GLU A 18 -11.36 0.31 -0.37
C GLU A 18 -10.27 0.03 -1.40
N ASP A 19 -10.42 0.55 -2.62
CA ASP A 19 -9.46 0.37 -3.70
C ASP A 19 -8.18 1.17 -3.43
N ALA A 20 -8.31 2.43 -3.01
CA ALA A 20 -7.17 3.26 -2.62
C ALA A 20 -6.35 2.63 -1.48
N LEU A 21 -7.03 2.14 -0.43
CA LEU A 21 -6.37 1.44 0.67
C LEU A 21 -5.68 0.17 0.20
N THR A 22 -6.31 -0.60 -0.68
CA THR A 22 -5.77 -1.86 -1.19
C THR A 22 -4.48 -1.65 -1.99
N VAL A 23 -4.39 -0.58 -2.77
CA VAL A 23 -3.16 -0.18 -3.47
C VAL A 23 -2.04 0.15 -2.50
N ILE A 24 -2.33 1.00 -1.51
CA ILE A 24 -1.33 1.44 -0.53
C ILE A 24 -0.82 0.23 0.28
N VAL A 25 -1.72 -0.62 0.75
CA VAL A 25 -1.41 -1.86 1.46
C VAL A 25 -0.51 -2.77 0.63
N SER A 26 -0.81 -2.93 -0.67
CA SER A 26 -0.01 -3.77 -1.57
C SER A 26 1.40 -3.21 -1.80
N ASN A 27 1.54 -1.89 -1.82
CA ASN A 27 2.82 -1.20 -1.97
C ASN A 27 3.67 -1.30 -0.70
N ILE A 28 3.06 -1.11 0.47
CA ILE A 28 3.72 -1.28 1.76
C ILE A 28 4.21 -2.73 1.90
N GLU A 29 3.35 -3.71 1.58
CA GLU A 29 3.75 -5.11 1.65
C GLU A 29 4.90 -5.42 0.69
N ASN A 30 4.87 -4.90 -0.55
CA ASN A 30 5.98 -5.03 -1.49
C ASN A 30 7.29 -4.49 -0.91
N SER A 31 7.25 -3.33 -0.26
CA SER A 31 8.42 -2.72 0.37
C SER A 31 8.97 -3.59 1.49
N LEU A 32 8.10 -4.08 2.39
CA LEU A 32 8.50 -4.96 3.49
C LEU A 32 9.14 -6.26 2.98
N LEU A 33 8.52 -6.89 1.98
CA LEU A 33 9.05 -8.10 1.35
C LEU A 33 10.39 -7.86 0.65
N ALA A 34 10.57 -6.72 0.00
CA ALA A 34 11.83 -6.35 -0.66
C ALA A 34 12.99 -6.19 0.33
N HIS A 35 12.69 -5.84 1.58
CA HIS A 35 13.67 -5.73 2.67
C HIS A 35 13.81 -7.02 3.49
N GLY A 36 13.17 -8.12 3.06
CA GLY A 36 13.30 -9.43 3.70
C GLY A 36 12.34 -9.68 4.87
N ALA A 37 11.33 -8.84 5.06
CA ALA A 37 10.30 -9.08 6.09
C ALA A 37 9.43 -10.29 5.75
N GLU A 38 9.07 -11.07 6.76
CA GLU A 38 8.26 -12.28 6.66
C GLU A 38 6.83 -12.05 7.18
N PRO A 39 5.80 -12.26 6.35
CA PRO A 39 4.41 -12.17 6.80
C PRO A 39 4.10 -13.18 7.90
N GLY A 40 3.39 -12.72 8.94
CA GLY A 40 3.07 -13.52 10.13
C GLY A 40 4.16 -13.53 11.20
N LYS A 41 5.33 -12.94 10.92
CA LYS A 41 6.42 -12.75 11.88
C LYS A 41 6.74 -11.27 12.07
N ASP A 42 7.05 -10.58 10.97
CA ASP A 42 7.45 -9.16 10.99
C ASP A 42 6.26 -8.21 10.78
N TYR A 43 5.19 -8.69 10.16
CA TYR A 43 3.97 -7.91 9.97
C TYR A 43 2.73 -8.82 9.82
N THR A 44 1.57 -8.29 10.23
CA THR A 44 0.26 -8.90 10.01
C THR A 44 -0.58 -8.11 9.02
N TYR A 45 -1.70 -8.68 8.60
CA TYR A 45 -2.68 -7.98 7.76
C TYR A 45 -3.14 -6.65 8.40
N MET A 46 -3.36 -6.64 9.72
CA MET A 46 -3.83 -5.45 10.41
C MET A 46 -2.76 -4.36 10.48
N ASP A 47 -1.48 -4.73 10.57
CA ASP A 47 -0.36 -3.78 10.58
C ASP A 47 -0.23 -3.07 9.24
N LEU A 48 -0.39 -3.81 8.13
CA LEU A 48 -0.41 -3.23 6.78
C LEU A 48 -1.52 -2.20 6.62
N TYR A 49 -2.74 -2.51 7.10
CA TYR A 49 -3.87 -1.58 7.03
C TYR A 49 -3.69 -0.36 7.94
N LYS A 50 -3.10 -0.52 9.13
CA LYS A 50 -2.78 0.62 10.01
C LYS A 50 -1.80 1.58 9.34
N LEU A 51 -0.70 1.05 8.78
CA LEU A 51 0.27 1.86 8.06
C LEU A 51 -0.36 2.56 6.85
N ALA A 52 -1.23 1.87 6.11
CA ALA A 52 -1.94 2.47 4.99
C ALA A 52 -2.91 3.60 5.41
N MET A 53 -3.59 3.44 6.54
CA MET A 53 -4.47 4.48 7.09
C MET A 53 -3.68 5.70 7.58
N GLU A 54 -2.59 5.49 8.31
CA GLU A 54 -1.70 6.58 8.76
C GLU A 54 -1.15 7.36 7.57
N TYR A 55 -0.72 6.64 6.53
CA TYR A 55 -0.25 7.25 5.28
C TYR A 55 -1.33 8.10 4.60
N LEU A 56 -2.57 7.60 4.52
CA LEU A 56 -3.68 8.31 3.92
C LEU A 56 -4.09 9.55 4.71
N ILE A 57 -3.98 9.50 6.04
CA ILE A 57 -4.20 10.66 6.92
C ILE A 57 -3.10 11.72 6.70
N ALA A 58 -1.84 11.30 6.60
CA ALA A 58 -0.71 12.20 6.38
C ALA A 58 -0.83 12.96 5.05
N ILE A 59 -1.18 12.28 3.94
CA ILE A 59 -1.39 12.94 2.64
C ILE A 59 -2.54 13.95 2.68
N LYS A 60 -3.61 13.67 3.44
CA LYS A 60 -4.73 14.62 3.57
C LYS A 60 -4.35 15.90 4.32
N GLN A 61 -3.35 15.82 5.20
CA GLN A 61 -2.88 16.96 5.99
C GLN A 61 -1.82 17.78 5.22
N ASP A 62 -1.08 17.15 4.31
CA ASP A 62 -0.10 17.80 3.45
C ASP A 62 -0.26 17.35 1.98
N PRO A 63 -1.03 18.10 1.17
CA PRO A 63 -1.27 17.77 -0.23
C PRO A 63 -0.03 17.88 -1.13
N GLU A 64 1.09 18.45 -0.64
CA GLU A 64 2.36 18.47 -1.37
C GLU A 64 3.17 17.18 -1.21
N CYS A 65 2.73 16.25 -0.35
CA CYS A 65 3.24 14.89 -0.27
C CYS A 65 2.81 14.10 -1.54
N LYS A 66 3.45 14.43 -2.66
CA LYS A 66 3.21 13.79 -3.96
C LYS A 66 3.69 12.35 -3.89
N MET A 67 2.73 11.43 -3.88
CA MET A 67 2.96 10.07 -4.35
C MET A 67 3.60 10.13 -5.74
N ALA A 68 4.71 9.42 -5.94
CA ALA A 68 5.24 9.13 -7.26
C ALA A 68 4.19 8.31 -8.03
N THR A 69 3.22 9.00 -8.62
CA THR A 69 2.30 8.48 -9.62
C THR A 69 2.99 8.56 -10.97
N GLU A 70 4.20 8.00 -11.06
CA GLU A 70 4.83 7.78 -12.35
C GLU A 70 4.24 6.50 -12.95
N TYR A 71 3.06 6.65 -13.54
CA TYR A 71 2.69 5.90 -14.74
C TYR A 71 2.35 6.93 -15.80
N THR A 72 3.38 7.47 -16.42
CA THR A 72 3.30 8.05 -17.76
C THR A 72 2.82 6.94 -18.69
N LEU A 73 1.58 7.01 -19.13
CA LEU A 73 1.07 6.24 -20.26
C LEU A 73 0.45 7.22 -21.26
N GLY A 74 1.19 7.46 -22.34
CA GLY A 74 0.69 7.98 -23.61
C GLY A 74 0.42 9.46 -23.67
#